data_AF-A0A1X2G318-F1
#
_entry.id   AF-A0A1X2G318-F1
#
_cell.length_a   1.000
_cell.length_b   1.000
_cell.length_c   1.000
_cell.angle_alpha   90.00
_cell.angle_beta   90.00
_cell.angle_gamma   90.00
#
_symmetry.space_group_name_H-M   'P 1'
#
loop_
_entity.id
_entity.type
_entity.pdbx_description
1 polymer ?
#
loop_
_entity_poly.entity_id
_entity_poly.type
_entity_poly.pdbx_seq_one_letter_code
_entity_poly.pdbx_strand_id
1 'polypeptide(L)'
;TSAEIHEFATQQIYDFCHSQNLLFVWIYLYSHWYTEVQWVKWARSARDEIPAGKTTMLVEAHWRVLKRIHLHHHNRPRTDYLVFIMISRQCRRLILSFNQKVAERRVVPSWENEFRAEWRKLNDLQIDDDRNELYQVDVERWVCSCPYFIHNRFLLCKHLVNGGHGYGNSVGLLQPRRYLITRKQAPPYIQLIHVRQRYEQKYICEG
;
A
#
# COMPACT_ATOMS: atom_id res chain seq x y z
N THR A 1 -17.50 10.64 8.98
CA THR A 1 -16.47 11.32 8.16
C THR A 1 -15.11 11.31 8.88
N SER A 2 -13.99 11.69 8.23
CA SER A 2 -12.66 11.71 8.86
C SER A 2 -12.60 12.63 10.10
N ALA A 3 -13.36 13.73 10.07
CA ALA A 3 -13.49 14.67 11.18
C ALA A 3 -14.20 14.03 12.39
N GLU A 4 -15.29 13.29 12.18
CA GLU A 4 -16.00 12.59 13.27
C GLU A 4 -15.11 11.55 13.97
N ILE A 5 -14.23 10.87 13.23
CA ILE A 5 -13.29 9.89 13.81
C ILE A 5 -12.24 10.61 14.67
N HIS A 6 -11.75 11.76 14.20
CA HIS A 6 -10.81 12.59 14.95
C HIS A 6 -11.43 13.09 16.25
N GLU A 7 -12.64 13.66 16.17
CA GLU A 7 -13.39 14.18 17.31
C GLU A 7 -13.65 13.07 18.34
N PHE A 8 -14.14 11.91 17.89
CA PHE A 8 -14.43 10.78 18.78
C PHE A 8 -13.17 10.21 19.46
N ALA A 9 -12.06 10.10 18.74
CA ALA A 9 -10.79 9.60 19.31
C ALA A 9 -10.16 10.62 20.28
N THR A 10 -10.31 11.90 19.99
CA THR A 10 -9.86 13.01 20.84
C THR A 10 -10.67 13.05 22.14
N GLN A 11 -11.98 12.88 22.04
CA GLN A 11 -12.88 12.85 23.19
C GLN A 11 -12.57 11.66 24.11
N GLN A 12 -12.40 10.46 23.56
CA GLN A 12 -12.07 9.28 24.36
C GLN A 12 -10.78 9.42 25.15
N ILE A 13 -9.71 9.95 24.53
CA ILE A 13 -8.42 10.09 25.23
C ILE A 13 -8.47 11.22 26.26
N TYR A 14 -9.24 12.28 25.98
CA TYR A 14 -9.52 13.34 26.93
C TYR A 14 -10.25 12.80 28.16
N ASP A 15 -11.35 12.08 27.96
CA ASP A 15 -12.16 11.49 29.03
C ASP A 15 -11.33 10.52 29.88
N PHE A 16 -10.49 9.70 29.24
CA PHE A 16 -9.55 8.83 29.94
C PHE A 16 -8.57 9.62 30.79
N CYS A 17 -7.87 10.61 30.22
CA CYS A 17 -6.90 11.42 30.94
C CYS A 17 -7.54 12.23 32.07
N HIS A 18 -8.76 12.73 31.85
CA HIS A 18 -9.54 13.46 32.85
C HIS A 18 -9.93 12.55 34.02
N SER A 19 -10.44 11.34 33.74
CA SER A 19 -10.82 10.36 34.78
C SER A 19 -9.65 9.91 35.66
N GLN A 20 -8.43 9.92 35.11
CA GLN A 20 -7.20 9.51 35.80
C GLN A 20 -6.37 10.69 36.34
N ASN A 21 -6.87 11.93 36.23
CA ASN A 21 -6.18 13.16 36.64
C ASN A 21 -4.80 13.36 35.96
N LEU A 22 -4.69 13.00 34.68
CA LEU A 22 -3.46 13.05 33.87
C LEU A 22 -3.43 14.27 32.94
N LEU A 23 -3.62 15.47 33.50
CA LEU A 23 -3.75 16.71 32.72
C LEU A 23 -2.54 17.00 31.81
N PHE A 24 -1.32 16.85 32.33
CA PHE A 24 -0.09 17.12 31.55
C PHE A 24 0.11 16.11 30.42
N VAL A 25 -0.34 14.87 30.61
CA VAL A 25 -0.30 13.83 29.57
C VAL A 25 -1.26 14.19 28.45
N TRP A 26 -2.49 14.64 28.80
CA TRP A 26 -3.43 15.15 27.81
C TRP A 26 -2.85 16.32 27.01
N ILE A 27 -2.28 17.33 27.69
CA ILE A 27 -1.67 18.49 27.01
C ILE A 27 -0.59 18.04 26.03
N TYR A 28 0.30 17.14 26.45
CA TYR A 28 1.34 16.60 25.58
C TYR A 28 0.75 15.85 24.36
N LEU A 29 -0.18 14.92 24.60
CA LEU A 29 -0.82 14.13 23.55
C LEU A 29 -1.56 15.00 22.55
N TYR A 30 -2.31 15.99 23.03
CA TYR A 30 -3.04 16.91 22.14
C TYR A 30 -2.09 17.73 21.28
N SER A 31 -1.09 18.37 21.91
CA SER A 31 -0.10 19.23 21.25
C SER A 31 0.64 18.49 20.12
N HIS A 32 0.99 17.22 20.35
CA HIS A 32 1.82 16.46 19.43
C HIS A 32 1.06 15.57 18.47
N TRP A 33 -0.08 14.99 18.86
CA TRP A 33 -0.75 13.93 18.09
C TRP A 33 -2.20 14.22 17.71
N TYR A 34 -2.97 14.96 18.52
CA TYR A 34 -4.40 15.20 18.27
C TYR A 34 -4.75 16.61 17.76
N THR A 35 -3.78 17.49 17.52
CA THR A 35 -4.01 18.71 16.72
C THR A 35 -4.33 18.34 15.28
N GLU A 36 -5.22 19.07 14.59
CA GLU A 36 -5.65 18.73 13.22
C GLU A 36 -4.47 18.48 12.26
N VAL A 37 -3.43 19.32 12.32
CA VAL A 37 -2.24 19.21 11.47
C VAL A 37 -1.42 17.94 11.75
N GLN A 38 -1.33 17.53 13.02
CA GLN A 38 -0.57 16.34 13.41
C GLN A 38 -1.39 15.07 13.31
N TRP A 39 -2.71 15.16 13.54
CA TRP A 39 -3.66 14.07 13.40
C TRP A 39 -3.57 13.45 12.01
N VAL A 40 -3.53 14.26 10.95
CA VAL A 40 -3.35 13.78 9.56
C VAL A 40 -2.06 12.96 9.39
N LYS A 41 -0.99 13.29 10.11
CA LYS A 41 0.30 12.57 10.06
C LYS A 41 0.31 11.32 10.93
N TRP A 42 -0.28 11.40 12.13
CA TRP A 42 -0.31 10.34 13.12
C TRP A 42 -1.33 9.25 12.82
N ALA A 43 -2.53 9.65 12.39
CA ALA A 43 -3.60 8.74 12.01
C ALA A 43 -3.22 7.83 10.83
N ARG A 44 -2.13 8.17 10.10
CA ARG A 44 -1.49 7.37 9.03
C ARG A 44 -2.49 6.64 8.11
N SER A 45 -3.64 7.26 7.88
CA SER A 45 -4.72 6.76 7.04
C SER A 45 -4.95 7.64 5.80
N ALA A 46 -4.18 8.72 5.63
CA ALA A 46 -4.56 9.82 4.73
C ALA A 46 -3.58 10.13 3.59
N ARG A 47 -2.53 9.33 3.34
CA ARG A 47 -1.78 9.43 2.08
C ARG A 47 -2.04 8.20 1.24
N ASP A 48 -2.79 8.37 0.16
CA ASP A 48 -3.06 7.33 -0.85
C ASP A 48 -1.76 6.73 -1.42
N GLU A 49 -0.66 7.49 -1.36
CA GLU A 49 0.65 7.14 -1.89
C GLU A 49 1.38 6.06 -1.07
N ILE A 50 1.03 5.89 0.21
CA ILE A 50 1.71 4.97 1.13
C ILE A 50 0.72 3.89 1.57
N PRO A 51 0.93 2.61 1.21
CA PRO A 51 -0.01 1.54 1.55
C PRO A 51 -0.24 1.41 3.06
N ALA A 52 -1.51 1.34 3.47
CA ALA A 52 -1.96 1.14 4.85
C ALA A 52 -1.68 -0.27 5.41
N GLY A 53 -1.05 -1.15 4.63
CA GLY A 53 -0.62 -2.47 5.11
C GLY A 53 0.35 -2.31 6.29
N LYS A 54 0.32 -3.26 7.24
CA LYS A 54 1.12 -3.28 8.49
C LYS A 54 2.57 -2.83 8.25
N THR A 55 2.79 -1.52 8.34
CA THR A 55 4.01 -0.89 7.81
C THR A 55 5.23 -1.31 8.61
N THR A 56 5.05 -1.61 9.89
CA THR A 56 6.08 -2.13 10.78
C THR A 56 6.64 -3.47 10.28
N MET A 57 5.78 -4.43 9.94
CA MET A 57 6.20 -5.76 9.46
C MET A 57 6.93 -5.68 8.11
N LEU A 58 6.44 -4.83 7.19
CA LEU A 58 7.08 -4.62 5.89
C LEU A 58 8.45 -3.94 6.04
N VAL A 59 8.53 -2.93 6.91
CA VAL A 59 9.78 -2.22 7.23
C VAL A 59 10.78 -3.18 7.90
N GLU A 60 10.34 -3.97 8.89
CA GLU A 60 11.20 -4.98 9.54
C GLU A 60 11.70 -6.06 8.57
N ALA A 61 10.82 -6.56 7.70
CA ALA A 61 11.21 -7.51 6.66
C ALA A 61 12.24 -6.90 5.70
N HIS A 62 12.05 -5.63 5.30
CA HIS A 62 13.02 -4.90 4.49
C HIS A 62 14.38 -4.79 5.19
N TRP A 63 14.39 -4.40 6.47
CA TRP A 63 15.62 -4.31 7.27
C TRP A 63 16.30 -5.66 7.46
N ARG A 64 15.53 -6.75 7.63
CA ARG A 64 16.06 -8.11 7.72
C ARG A 64 16.84 -8.49 6.46
N VAL A 65 16.28 -8.18 5.29
CA VAL A 65 16.91 -8.40 3.99
C VAL A 65 18.17 -7.55 3.82
N LEU A 66 18.11 -6.26 4.15
CA LEU A 66 19.29 -5.38 4.10
C LEU A 66 20.43 -5.89 4.97
N LYS A 67 20.14 -6.25 6.23
CA LYS A 67 21.13 -6.77 7.17
C LYS A 67 21.77 -8.07 6.69
N ARG A 68 20.95 -9.04 6.27
CA ARG A 68 21.45 -10.38 5.90
C ARG A 68 22.15 -10.42 4.56
N ILE A 69 21.65 -9.67 3.57
CA ILE A 69 22.18 -9.75 2.20
C ILE A 69 23.31 -8.75 2.00
N HIS A 70 23.08 -7.48 2.36
CA HIS A 70 23.97 -6.40 1.97
C HIS A 70 24.95 -5.97 3.06
N LEU A 71 24.61 -6.17 4.34
CA LEU A 71 25.37 -5.63 5.47
C LEU A 71 25.92 -6.72 6.41
N HIS A 72 25.98 -7.98 5.97
CA HIS A 72 26.37 -9.11 6.82
C HIS A 72 27.82 -9.00 7.34
N HIS A 73 28.70 -8.31 6.61
CA HIS A 73 30.08 -8.03 7.02
C HIS A 73 30.29 -6.61 7.57
N HIS A 74 29.23 -5.79 7.65
CA HIS A 74 29.32 -4.40 8.07
C HIS A 74 28.55 -4.20 9.36
N ASN A 75 29.23 -4.39 10.48
CA ASN A 75 28.69 -4.05 11.79
C ASN A 75 28.67 -2.53 11.94
N ARG A 76 27.49 -1.97 12.23
CA ARG A 76 27.26 -0.52 12.39
C ARG A 76 27.76 0.31 11.18
N PRO A 77 27.18 0.07 9.98
CA PRO A 77 27.54 0.85 8.81
C PRO A 77 27.26 2.32 9.06
N ARG A 78 28.13 3.20 8.55
CA ARG A 78 27.85 4.62 8.52
C ARG A 78 26.57 4.90 7.70
N THR A 79 25.86 5.95 8.05
CA THR A 79 24.57 6.30 7.44
C THR A 79 24.66 6.54 5.93
N ASP A 80 25.73 7.19 5.48
CA ASP A 80 26.04 7.42 4.07
C ASP A 80 26.18 6.11 3.28
N TYR A 81 26.95 5.16 3.82
CA TYR A 81 27.12 3.84 3.21
C TYR A 81 25.81 3.05 3.18
N LEU A 82 25.01 3.15 4.24
CA LEU A 82 23.69 2.52 4.30
C LEU A 82 22.76 3.08 3.21
N VAL A 83 22.68 4.41 3.09
CA VAL A 83 21.88 5.08 2.05
C VAL A 83 22.35 4.68 0.66
N PHE A 84 23.67 4.65 0.43
CA PHE A 84 24.24 4.18 -0.83
C PHE A 84 23.83 2.74 -1.15
N ILE A 85 23.93 1.81 -0.21
CA ILE A 85 23.52 0.39 -0.38
C ILE A 85 22.02 0.29 -0.68
N MET A 86 21.18 1.03 0.06
CA MET A 86 19.74 1.04 -0.14
C MET A 86 19.39 1.47 -1.57
N ILE A 87 19.96 2.58 -2.03
CA ILE A 87 19.67 3.16 -3.34
C ILE A 87 20.27 2.31 -4.47
N SER A 88 21.55 1.98 -4.39
CA SER A 88 22.31 1.36 -5.49
C SER A 88 22.00 -0.13 -5.67
N ARG A 89 21.77 -0.87 -4.57
CA ARG A 89 21.57 -2.32 -4.59
C ARG A 89 20.11 -2.68 -4.36
N GLN A 90 19.55 -2.28 -3.22
CA GLN A 90 18.24 -2.77 -2.81
C GLN A 90 17.10 -2.21 -3.68
N CYS A 91 17.05 -0.89 -3.89
CA CYS A 91 16.06 -0.26 -4.76
C CYS A 91 16.21 -0.76 -6.20
N ARG A 92 17.43 -0.84 -6.74
CA ARG A 92 17.69 -1.38 -8.08
C ARG A 92 17.11 -2.79 -8.24
N ARG A 93 17.36 -3.68 -7.28
CA ARG A 93 16.83 -5.05 -7.30
C ARG A 93 15.30 -5.07 -7.25
N LEU A 94 14.68 -4.25 -6.40
CA LEU A 94 13.22 -4.16 -6.30
C LEU A 94 12.59 -3.64 -7.59
N ILE A 95 13.17 -2.60 -8.19
CA ILE A 95 12.71 -2.05 -9.48
C ILE A 95 12.82 -3.10 -10.59
N LEU A 96 13.94 -3.82 -10.68
CA LEU A 96 14.11 -4.91 -11.65
C LEU A 96 13.07 -6.01 -11.43
N SER A 97 12.87 -6.46 -10.19
CA SER A 97 11.86 -7.48 -9.88
C SER A 97 10.44 -6.99 -10.19
N PHE A 98 10.13 -5.72 -9.94
CA PHE A 98 8.83 -5.14 -10.27
C PHE A 98 8.62 -5.10 -11.78
N ASN A 99 9.59 -4.57 -12.52
CA ASN A 99 9.53 -4.47 -13.97
C ASN A 99 9.39 -5.86 -14.61
N GLN A 100 10.15 -6.86 -14.16
CA GLN A 100 10.04 -8.24 -14.67
C GLN A 100 8.67 -8.88 -14.38
N LYS A 101 8.09 -8.64 -13.20
CA LYS A 101 6.86 -9.32 -12.75
C LYS A 101 5.58 -8.62 -13.17
N VAL A 102 5.58 -7.29 -13.21
CA VAL A 102 4.38 -6.46 -13.39
C VAL A 102 4.39 -5.82 -14.78
N ALA A 103 5.45 -5.11 -15.14
CA ALA A 103 5.52 -4.38 -16.40
C ALA A 103 5.74 -5.29 -17.61
N GLU A 104 6.71 -6.20 -17.53
CA GLU A 104 7.14 -7.07 -18.63
C GLU A 104 6.51 -8.47 -18.55
N ARG A 105 5.95 -8.86 -17.40
CA ARG A 105 5.31 -10.17 -17.16
C ARG A 105 6.19 -11.38 -17.51
N ARG A 106 7.51 -11.24 -17.49
CA ARG A 106 8.48 -12.32 -17.74
C ARG A 106 8.46 -13.37 -16.64
N VAL A 107 8.13 -12.95 -15.42
CA VAL A 107 8.06 -13.82 -14.25
C VAL A 107 6.70 -13.65 -13.59
N VAL A 108 5.97 -14.75 -13.42
CA VAL A 108 4.69 -14.74 -12.70
C VAL A 108 5.00 -14.68 -11.19
N PRO A 109 4.44 -13.71 -10.43
CA PRO A 109 4.52 -13.73 -8.97
C PRO A 109 3.96 -15.04 -8.40
N SER A 110 4.63 -15.61 -7.40
CA SER A 110 4.20 -16.88 -6.79
C SER A 110 2.78 -16.85 -6.23
N TRP A 111 2.35 -15.69 -5.74
CA TRP A 111 1.01 -15.48 -5.16
C TRP A 111 -0.09 -15.28 -6.21
N GLU A 112 0.23 -15.09 -7.49
CA GLU A 112 -0.77 -14.71 -8.49
C GLU A 112 -1.81 -15.81 -8.75
N ASN A 113 -1.38 -17.06 -8.77
CA ASN A 113 -2.31 -18.18 -8.98
C ASN A 113 -3.29 -18.32 -7.82
N GLU A 114 -2.81 -18.15 -6.58
CA GLU A 114 -3.63 -18.11 -5.38
C GLU A 114 -4.63 -16.95 -5.42
N PHE A 115 -4.16 -15.75 -5.79
CA PHE A 115 -5.01 -14.57 -5.97
C PHE A 115 -6.11 -14.81 -7.01
N ARG A 116 -5.75 -15.35 -8.19
CA ARG A 116 -6.71 -15.65 -9.27
C ARG A 116 -7.73 -16.71 -8.87
N ALA A 117 -7.33 -17.70 -8.08
CA ALA A 117 -8.23 -18.73 -7.58
C ALA A 117 -9.22 -18.12 -6.58
N GLU A 118 -8.73 -17.31 -5.66
CA GLU A 118 -9.54 -16.63 -4.66
C GLU A 118 -10.51 -15.63 -5.29
N TRP A 119 -10.05 -14.85 -6.27
CA TRP A 119 -10.90 -13.94 -7.02
C TRP A 119 -12.07 -14.67 -7.69
N ARG A 120 -11.79 -15.76 -8.42
CA ARG A 120 -12.83 -16.58 -9.09
C ARG A 120 -13.84 -17.11 -8.10
N LYS A 121 -13.35 -17.72 -7.01
CA LYS A 121 -14.19 -18.21 -5.92
C LYS A 121 -15.13 -17.13 -5.38
N LEU A 122 -14.64 -15.91 -5.15
CA LEU A 122 -15.44 -14.81 -4.62
C LEU A 122 -16.42 -14.22 -5.64
N ASN A 123 -16.04 -14.22 -6.91
CA ASN A 123 -16.86 -13.76 -8.02
C ASN A 123 -18.08 -14.65 -8.25
N ASP A 124 -17.94 -15.96 -8.02
CA ASP A 124 -19.03 -16.92 -8.20
C ASP A 124 -20.02 -16.92 -7.02
N LEU A 125 -19.68 -16.26 -5.90
CA LEU A 125 -20.57 -16.18 -4.73
C LEU A 125 -21.67 -15.14 -4.95
N GLN A 126 -22.92 -15.60 -4.79
CA GLN A 126 -24.08 -14.73 -4.76
C GLN A 126 -24.04 -13.82 -3.52
N ILE A 127 -24.42 -12.57 -3.72
CA ILE A 127 -24.65 -11.62 -2.64
C ILE A 127 -26.13 -11.76 -2.26
N ASP A 128 -26.35 -12.04 -0.98
CA ASP A 128 -27.68 -12.06 -0.39
C ASP A 128 -28.00 -10.61 0.01
N ASP A 129 -29.03 -10.03 -0.60
CA ASP A 129 -29.32 -8.59 -0.51
C ASP A 129 -29.54 -8.14 0.95
N ASP A 130 -30.18 -8.97 1.78
CA ASP A 130 -30.48 -8.68 3.18
C ASP A 130 -29.22 -8.48 4.05
N ARG A 131 -28.09 -9.10 3.70
CA ARG A 131 -26.82 -8.94 4.44
C ARG A 131 -25.88 -7.92 3.82
N ASN A 132 -26.16 -7.46 2.61
CA ASN A 132 -25.31 -6.49 1.94
C ASN A 132 -25.51 -5.08 2.53
N GLU A 133 -26.72 -4.78 3.02
CA GLU A 133 -27.00 -3.53 3.77
C GLU A 133 -26.23 -3.43 5.10
N LEU A 134 -25.80 -4.57 5.68
CA LEU A 134 -25.05 -4.61 6.94
C LEU A 134 -23.59 -4.12 6.79
N TYR A 135 -23.03 -4.18 5.58
CA TYR A 135 -21.62 -3.85 5.34
C TYR A 135 -21.47 -2.65 4.42
N GLN A 136 -20.68 -1.67 4.85
CA GLN A 136 -20.30 -0.56 4.01
C GLN A 136 -19.22 -1.01 3.02
N VAL A 137 -19.49 -0.80 1.73
CA VAL A 137 -18.59 -1.14 0.62
C VAL A 137 -18.26 0.14 -0.13
N ASP A 138 -16.97 0.46 -0.20
CA ASP A 138 -16.44 1.56 -1.00
C ASP A 138 -15.57 0.94 -2.11
N VAL A 139 -16.16 0.81 -3.30
CA VAL A 139 -15.48 0.19 -4.45
C VAL A 139 -14.38 1.11 -5.01
N GLU A 140 -14.56 2.43 -4.92
CA GLU A 140 -13.60 3.42 -5.41
C GLU A 140 -12.30 3.36 -4.61
N ARG A 141 -12.41 3.24 -3.28
CA ARG A 141 -11.26 3.08 -2.38
C ARG A 141 -10.83 1.63 -2.19
N TRP A 142 -11.56 0.67 -2.75
CA TRP A 142 -11.35 -0.77 -2.57
C TRP A 142 -11.34 -1.21 -1.09
N VAL A 143 -12.36 -0.78 -0.33
CA VAL A 143 -12.50 -1.08 1.10
C VAL A 143 -13.89 -1.65 1.39
N CYS A 144 -13.96 -2.64 2.28
CA CYS A 144 -15.23 -3.19 2.75
C CYS A 144 -15.17 -3.43 4.27
N SER A 145 -16.28 -3.16 4.97
CA SER A 145 -16.38 -3.40 6.42
C SER A 145 -16.65 -4.85 6.81
N CYS A 146 -16.73 -5.78 5.85
CA CYS A 146 -17.02 -7.18 6.18
C CYS A 146 -15.83 -7.90 6.82
N PRO A 147 -16.06 -8.83 7.77
CA PRO A 147 -14.97 -9.55 8.44
C PRO A 147 -14.05 -10.30 7.47
N TYR A 148 -14.62 -10.81 6.37
CA TYR A 148 -13.85 -11.54 5.36
C TYR A 148 -12.75 -10.68 4.72
N PHE A 149 -13.02 -9.40 4.44
CA PHE A 149 -12.04 -8.48 3.87
C PHE A 149 -10.80 -8.32 4.76
N ILE A 150 -11.01 -8.18 6.07
CA ILE A 150 -9.95 -7.96 7.07
C ILE A 150 -9.07 -9.21 7.22
N HIS A 151 -9.68 -10.39 7.14
CA HIS A 151 -8.98 -11.66 7.32
C HIS A 151 -8.40 -12.23 6.02
N ASN A 152 -8.86 -11.77 4.87
CA ASN A 152 -8.35 -12.21 3.59
C ASN A 152 -6.96 -11.63 3.32
N ARG A 153 -5.99 -12.49 3.00
CA ARG A 153 -4.60 -12.10 2.69
C ARG A 153 -4.49 -11.07 1.56
N PHE A 154 -5.40 -11.13 0.59
CA PHE A 154 -5.42 -10.26 -0.58
C PHE A 154 -6.36 -9.08 -0.45
N LEU A 155 -6.98 -8.88 0.72
CA LEU A 155 -7.97 -7.82 0.95
C LEU A 155 -9.11 -7.91 -0.07
N LEU A 156 -9.56 -9.14 -0.35
CA LEU A 156 -10.69 -9.44 -1.20
C LEU A 156 -11.89 -9.87 -0.37
N CYS A 157 -13.09 -9.55 -0.84
CA CYS A 157 -14.33 -10.15 -0.37
C CYS A 157 -15.35 -10.20 -1.51
N LYS A 158 -16.42 -10.99 -1.36
CA LYS A 158 -17.46 -11.11 -2.37
C LYS A 158 -18.12 -9.76 -2.70
N HIS A 159 -18.26 -8.88 -1.71
CA HIS A 159 -18.88 -7.56 -1.90
C HIS A 159 -18.01 -6.64 -2.79
N LEU A 160 -16.69 -6.63 -2.60
CA LEU A 160 -15.77 -5.84 -3.44
C LEU A 160 -15.62 -6.43 -4.84
N VAL A 161 -15.46 -7.76 -4.95
CA VAL A 161 -15.29 -8.42 -6.24
C VAL A 161 -16.54 -8.21 -7.10
N ASN A 162 -17.73 -8.35 -6.53
CA ASN A 162 -18.96 -8.16 -7.27
C ASN A 162 -19.34 -6.66 -7.44
N GLY A 163 -19.12 -5.81 -6.44
CA GLY A 163 -19.34 -4.36 -6.55
C GLY A 163 -18.42 -3.70 -7.58
N GLY A 164 -17.23 -4.27 -7.77
CA GLY A 164 -16.30 -3.90 -8.84
C GLY A 164 -16.82 -4.15 -10.26
N HIS A 165 -17.93 -4.87 -10.44
CA HIS A 165 -18.49 -5.11 -11.78
C HIS A 165 -18.94 -3.85 -12.51
N GLY A 166 -19.49 -2.88 -11.78
CA GLY A 166 -19.94 -1.60 -12.33
C GLY A 166 -18.81 -0.59 -12.57
N TYR A 167 -17.71 -0.71 -11.83
CA TYR A 167 -16.53 0.14 -11.97
C TYR A 167 -15.58 -0.50 -12.97
N GLY A 168 -15.92 -0.33 -14.26
CA GLY A 168 -15.30 -0.98 -15.41
C GLY A 168 -13.84 -1.39 -15.22
N ASN A 169 -13.63 -2.69 -14.99
CA ASN A 169 -12.38 -3.47 -15.00
C ASN A 169 -12.62 -4.95 -14.63
N SER A 170 -13.80 -5.30 -14.11
CA SER A 170 -14.19 -6.66 -13.70
C SER A 170 -14.28 -7.71 -14.81
N VAL A 171 -14.31 -7.29 -16.08
CA VAL A 171 -14.19 -8.20 -17.25
C VAL A 171 -12.73 -8.68 -17.43
N GLY A 172 -11.85 -8.48 -16.45
CA GLY A 172 -10.42 -8.82 -16.54
C GLY A 172 -9.62 -7.84 -17.40
N LEU A 173 -10.19 -6.69 -17.74
CA LEU A 173 -9.56 -5.62 -18.50
C LEU A 173 -9.17 -4.45 -17.58
N LEU A 174 -8.49 -4.73 -16.46
CA LEU A 174 -7.39 -3.84 -16.11
C LEU A 174 -6.49 -3.86 -17.36
N GLN A 175 -6.66 -2.91 -18.29
CA GLN A 175 -5.59 -2.58 -19.20
C GLN A 175 -4.44 -2.30 -18.26
N PRO A 176 -3.41 -3.17 -18.22
CA PRO A 176 -2.36 -2.95 -17.27
C PRO A 176 -1.74 -1.66 -17.82
N ARG A 177 -2.01 -0.53 -17.14
CA ARG A 177 -1.28 0.72 -17.37
C ARG A 177 0.11 0.39 -16.87
N ARG A 178 0.85 -0.33 -17.71
CA ARG A 178 2.13 -0.94 -17.38
C ARG A 178 3.09 0.21 -17.42
N TYR A 179 3.39 0.75 -16.26
CA TYR A 179 4.49 1.68 -16.11
C TYR A 179 5.74 0.86 -15.78
N LEU A 180 6.80 1.08 -16.55
CA LEU A 180 8.15 0.74 -16.14
C LEU A 180 8.60 1.78 -15.12
N ILE A 181 9.11 1.29 -14.00
CA ILE A 181 9.79 2.16 -13.05
C ILE A 181 11.23 2.30 -13.51
N THR A 182 11.67 3.53 -13.75
CA THR A 182 13.06 3.87 -14.06
C THR A 182 13.59 4.88 -13.07
N ARG A 183 14.92 4.90 -12.87
CA ARG A 183 15.57 5.91 -12.04
C ARG A 183 16.28 6.94 -12.89
N LYS A 184 16.08 8.21 -12.54
CA LYS A 184 16.85 9.33 -13.08
C LYS A 184 17.99 9.71 -12.14
N GLN A 185 19.04 10.29 -12.70
CA GLN A 185 20.13 10.90 -11.92
C GLN A 185 19.70 12.25 -11.30
N ALA A 186 18.72 12.93 -11.90
CA ALA A 186 18.15 14.19 -11.43
C ALA A 186 16.66 14.02 -11.01
N PRO A 187 16.14 14.89 -10.13
CA PRO A 187 14.72 14.89 -9.78
C PRO A 187 13.80 15.06 -11.00
N PRO A 188 12.63 14.39 -11.05
CA PRO A 188 12.19 13.34 -10.14
C PRO A 188 13.01 12.04 -10.32
N TYR A 189 13.62 11.55 -9.24
CA TYR A 189 14.55 10.41 -9.25
C TYR A 189 13.89 9.07 -9.61
N ILE A 190 12.56 9.01 -9.59
CA ILE A 190 11.75 7.87 -10.04
C ILE A 190 10.84 8.39 -11.15
N GLN A 191 10.87 7.72 -12.29
CA GLN A 191 9.99 8.00 -13.41
C GLN A 191 9.19 6.74 -13.77
N LEU A 192 7.88 6.94 -13.93
CA LEU A 192 6.95 5.94 -14.46
C LEU A 192 6.84 6.13 -15.97
N ILE A 193 7.31 5.16 -16.76
CA ILE A 193 7.29 5.20 -18.23
C ILE A 193 6.25 4.22 -18.74
N HIS A 194 5.30 4.67 -19.54
CA HIS A 194 4.31 3.76 -20.10
C HIS A 194 4.98 2.74 -21.05
N VAL A 195 4.71 1.44 -20.88
CA VAL A 195 5.39 0.35 -21.60
C VAL A 195 5.25 0.50 -23.12
N ARG A 196 4.16 1.09 -23.64
CA ARG A 196 3.99 1.35 -25.08
C ARG A 196 5.07 2.29 -25.67
N GLN A 197 5.49 3.32 -24.93
CA GLN A 197 6.46 4.32 -25.41
C GLN A 197 7.89 3.79 -25.54
N ARG A 198 8.24 2.68 -24.85
CA ARG A 198 9.57 2.07 -24.94
C ARG A 198 9.80 1.35 -26.28
N TYR A 199 8.74 0.77 -26.86
CA TYR A 199 8.87 0.09 -28.15
C TYR A 199 9.12 1.12 -29.26
N GLU A 200 8.40 2.26 -29.26
CA GLU A 200 8.59 3.35 -30.21
C GLU A 200 10.01 3.95 -30.18
N GLN A 201 10.58 4.16 -28.98
CA GLN A 201 11.97 4.65 -28.86
C GLN A 201 13.03 3.66 -29.36
N LYS A 202 12.74 2.36 -29.35
CA LYS A 202 13.69 1.35 -29.82
C LYS A 202 13.82 1.36 -31.34
N TYR A 203 12.77 1.74 -32.06
CA TYR A 203 12.77 1.81 -33.54
C TYR A 203 13.35 3.12 -34.10
N ILE A 204 13.55 4.15 -33.29
CA ILE A 204 14.13 5.44 -33.73
C ILE A 204 15.67 5.43 -33.65
N CYS A 205 16.26 4.54 -32.85
CA CYS A 205 17.72 4.45 -32.69
C CYS A 205 18.37 3.33 -33.54
N GLU A 206 17.59 2.56 -34.29
CA GLU A 206 18.06 1.47 -35.17
C GLU A 206 17.80 1.77 -36.67
N GLY A 207 17.48 3.02 -37.01
CA GLY A 207 17.29 3.52 -38.38
C GLY A 207 18.39 4.45 -38.83
#